data_AF-A0A962WZB5-F1
#
_entry.id   AF-A0A962WZB5-F1
#
_cell.length_a   1.000
_cell.length_b   1.000
_cell.length_c   1.000
_cell.angle_alpha   90.00
_cell.angle_beta   90.00
_cell.angle_gamma   90.00
#
_symmetry.space_group_name_H-M   'P 1'
#
loop_
_entity.id
_entity.type
_entity.pdbx_description
1 polymer ?
#
loop_
_entity_poly.entity_id
_entity_poly.type
_entity_poly.pdbx_seq_one_letter_code
_entity_poly.pdbx_strand_id
1 'polypeptide(L)'
;MAGIQPFIAKAQIQEPLGYPGELPENWESKAIDKMGELLGKYRSLKVYMDSCVKCGACTDKCHYYLGTKDPKNMPVARQDLFRKVYRRYFTFAGKYFPKLVGAVDISKEVIDDWYSYYHQCSECRRCSVYCPYGIDTAEITMAAREVLACIGIGQKYSNEIIGKAQKIGNNLGLPEPALRDTLESLEEEVEDDIGVAVKFPLDQKGADILLVTPSADFFA
;
A
#
# COMPACT_ATOMS: atom_id res chain seq x y z
N MET A 1 5.22 18.95 -3.98
CA MET A 1 5.88 17.97 -4.86
C MET A 1 4.87 17.45 -5.88
N ALA A 2 4.18 18.36 -6.58
CA ALA A 2 3.21 17.95 -7.59
C ALA A 2 3.95 17.24 -8.73
N GLY A 3 3.47 16.07 -9.13
CA GLY A 3 4.05 15.29 -10.22
C GLY A 3 5.18 14.32 -9.84
N ILE A 4 5.57 14.21 -8.56
CA ILE A 4 6.47 13.12 -8.13
C ILE A 4 5.64 11.85 -7.95
N GLN A 5 5.95 10.85 -8.77
CA GLN A 5 5.32 9.53 -8.74
C GLN A 5 6.38 8.43 -8.84
N PRO A 6 6.16 7.26 -8.19
CA PRO A 6 7.05 6.12 -8.35
C PRO A 6 6.89 5.47 -9.73
N PHE A 7 7.80 4.58 -10.10
CA PHE A 7 7.71 3.84 -11.36
C PHE A 7 6.54 2.84 -11.36
N ILE A 8 5.73 2.85 -12.42
CA ILE A 8 4.71 1.83 -12.67
C ILE A 8 5.41 0.52 -13.03
N ALA A 9 4.87 -0.60 -12.52
CA ALA A 9 5.39 -1.92 -12.81
C ALA A 9 5.20 -2.28 -14.30
N LYS A 10 6.21 -2.89 -14.92
CA LYS A 10 6.12 -3.40 -16.28
C LYS A 10 5.27 -4.69 -16.33
N ALA A 11 4.76 -5.04 -17.50
CA ALA A 11 3.98 -6.26 -17.73
C ALA A 11 4.62 -7.53 -17.12
N GLN A 12 5.92 -7.73 -17.33
CA GLN A 12 6.69 -8.86 -16.76
C GLN A 12 6.66 -8.98 -15.23
N ILE A 13 6.33 -7.90 -14.52
CA ILE A 13 6.19 -7.87 -13.05
C ILE A 13 4.71 -8.01 -12.65
N GLN A 14 3.80 -7.45 -13.44
CA GLN A 14 2.35 -7.46 -13.20
C GLN A 14 1.70 -8.83 -13.46
N GLU A 15 1.98 -9.43 -14.61
CA GLU A 15 1.31 -10.64 -15.09
C GLU A 15 1.48 -11.85 -14.16
N PRO A 16 2.67 -12.12 -13.57
CA PRO A 16 2.82 -13.21 -12.60
C PRO A 16 1.97 -13.03 -11.34
N LEU A 17 1.56 -11.80 -11.03
CA LEU A 17 0.67 -11.48 -9.90
C LEU A 17 -0.82 -11.54 -10.28
N GLY A 18 -1.13 -11.86 -11.54
CA GLY A 18 -2.49 -11.87 -12.07
C GLY A 18 -3.05 -10.48 -12.40
N TYR A 19 -2.21 -9.45 -12.45
CA TYR A 19 -2.61 -8.11 -12.86
C TYR A 19 -2.37 -7.87 -14.36
N PRO A 20 -3.16 -6.99 -15.02
CA PRO A 20 -2.90 -6.59 -16.41
C PRO A 20 -1.52 -5.95 -16.56
N GLY A 21 -0.83 -6.20 -17.68
CA GLY A 21 0.47 -5.57 -17.95
C GLY A 21 0.39 -4.11 -18.40
N GLU A 22 -0.78 -3.69 -18.89
CA GLU A 22 -1.10 -2.34 -19.36
C GLU A 22 -2.53 -1.98 -18.92
N LEU A 23 -2.90 -0.70 -19.06
CA LEU A 23 -4.23 -0.21 -18.73
C LEU A 23 -5.28 -0.80 -19.72
N PRO A 24 -6.24 -1.63 -19.26
CA PRO A 24 -7.25 -2.22 -20.16
C PRO A 24 -8.18 -1.16 -20.79
N GLU A 25 -8.75 -1.43 -21.96
CA GLU A 25 -9.72 -0.49 -22.58
C GLU A 25 -10.95 -0.19 -21.69
N ASN A 26 -11.41 -1.18 -20.92
CA ASN A 26 -12.55 -1.05 -19.99
C ASN A 26 -12.11 -0.81 -18.53
N TRP A 27 -10.98 -0.12 -18.34
CA TRP A 27 -10.39 0.08 -17.02
C TRP A 27 -11.32 0.84 -16.05
N GLU A 28 -12.14 1.77 -16.53
CA GLU A 28 -13.07 2.53 -15.67
C GLU A 28 -14.04 1.60 -14.95
N SER A 29 -14.66 0.69 -15.70
CA SER A 29 -15.58 -0.31 -15.14
C SER A 29 -14.85 -1.21 -14.16
N LYS A 30 -13.69 -1.75 -14.54
CA LYS A 30 -12.89 -2.62 -13.67
C LYS A 30 -12.48 -1.93 -12.36
N ALA A 31 -12.11 -0.66 -12.42
CA ALA A 31 -11.75 0.12 -11.24
C ALA A 31 -12.95 0.34 -10.33
N ILE A 32 -14.11 0.69 -10.89
CA ILE A 32 -15.36 0.89 -10.13
C ILE A 32 -15.82 -0.45 -9.52
N ASP A 33 -15.78 -1.54 -10.28
CA ASP A 33 -16.16 -2.88 -9.82
C ASP A 33 -15.25 -3.31 -8.67
N LYS A 34 -13.93 -3.11 -8.79
CA LYS A 34 -12.98 -3.41 -7.71
C LYS A 34 -13.20 -2.54 -6.48
N MET A 35 -13.48 -1.24 -6.66
CA MET A 35 -13.88 -0.38 -5.53
C MET A 35 -15.14 -0.90 -4.84
N GLY A 36 -16.14 -1.34 -5.62
CA GLY A 36 -17.37 -1.95 -5.10
C GLY A 36 -17.13 -3.22 -4.30
N GLU A 37 -16.27 -4.11 -4.81
CA GLU A 37 -15.83 -5.33 -4.11
C GLU A 37 -15.21 -4.97 -2.74
N LEU A 38 -14.29 -4.00 -2.71
CA LEU A 38 -13.61 -3.57 -1.49
C LEU A 38 -14.57 -2.94 -0.48
N LEU A 39 -15.52 -2.12 -0.94
CA LEU A 39 -16.56 -1.53 -0.09
C LEU A 39 -17.53 -2.57 0.47
N GLY A 40 -17.77 -3.65 -0.26
CA GLY A 40 -18.57 -4.80 0.19
C GLY A 40 -17.83 -5.68 1.19
N LYS A 41 -16.52 -5.90 0.97
CA LYS A 41 -15.65 -6.74 1.80
C LYS A 41 -15.26 -6.06 3.11
N TYR A 42 -14.90 -4.77 3.07
CA TYR A 42 -14.38 -4.02 4.23
C TYR A 42 -15.37 -2.98 4.72
N ARG A 43 -16.09 -3.31 5.80
CA ARG A 43 -17.04 -2.38 6.45
C ARG A 43 -16.36 -1.07 6.87
N SER A 44 -15.11 -1.14 7.34
CA SER A 44 -14.32 0.02 7.77
C SER A 44 -14.19 1.05 6.64
N LEU A 45 -13.81 0.61 5.43
CA LEU A 45 -13.65 1.46 4.26
C LEU A 45 -14.93 2.25 3.94
N LYS A 46 -16.09 1.57 3.96
CA LYS A 46 -17.39 2.24 3.74
C LYS A 46 -17.68 3.27 4.82
N VAL A 47 -17.51 2.92 6.09
CA VAL A 47 -17.72 3.84 7.22
C VAL A 47 -16.79 5.05 7.14
N TYR A 48 -15.53 4.88 6.75
CA TYR A 48 -14.57 5.97 6.58
C TYR A 48 -14.96 6.94 5.45
N MET A 49 -15.59 6.43 4.39
CA MET A 49 -16.10 7.29 3.32
C MET A 49 -17.24 8.17 3.79
N ASP A 50 -18.13 7.63 4.63
CA ASP A 50 -19.35 8.29 5.08
C ASP A 50 -19.16 9.22 6.30
N SER A 51 -18.24 8.88 7.20
CA SER A 51 -18.09 9.56 8.51
C SER A 51 -17.20 10.79 8.51
N CYS A 52 -16.35 10.99 7.49
CA CYS A 52 -15.40 12.11 7.49
C CYS A 52 -16.12 13.46 7.37
N VAL A 53 -16.08 14.28 8.43
CA VAL A 53 -16.63 15.65 8.47
C VAL A 53 -15.65 16.73 8.00
N LYS A 54 -14.48 16.33 7.50
CA LYS A 54 -13.41 17.24 7.05
C LYS A 54 -12.91 18.25 8.10
N CYS A 55 -12.84 17.86 9.38
CA CYS A 55 -12.37 18.73 10.47
C CYS A 55 -10.87 19.09 10.40
N GLY A 56 -10.06 18.33 9.66
CA GLY A 56 -8.63 18.61 9.49
C GLY A 56 -7.72 18.21 10.66
N ALA A 57 -8.23 17.54 11.71
CA ALA A 57 -7.44 17.12 12.87
C ALA A 57 -6.22 16.23 12.53
N CYS A 58 -6.26 15.55 11.38
CA CYS A 58 -5.17 14.71 10.88
C CYS A 58 -4.11 15.46 10.05
N THR A 59 -4.36 16.72 9.67
CA THR A 59 -3.56 17.48 8.68
C THR A 59 -2.11 17.65 9.11
N ASP A 60 -1.87 18.28 10.26
CA ASP A 60 -0.53 18.56 10.81
C ASP A 60 0.17 17.31 11.35
N LYS A 61 -0.49 16.14 11.33
CA LYS A 61 0.09 14.87 11.79
C LYS A 61 0.81 14.12 10.68
N CYS A 62 0.54 14.43 9.41
CA CYS A 62 1.17 13.75 8.29
C CYS A 62 2.56 14.32 7.99
N HIS A 63 3.61 13.50 8.11
CA HIS A 63 4.98 13.89 7.77
C HIS A 63 5.11 14.39 6.32
N TYR A 64 4.38 13.77 5.38
CA TYR A 64 4.40 14.20 3.98
C TYR A 64 3.72 15.55 3.77
N TYR A 65 2.62 15.85 4.45
CA TYR A 65 2.06 17.19 4.42
C TYR A 65 3.03 18.20 5.04
N LEU A 66 3.63 17.87 6.20
CA LEU A 66 4.56 18.76 6.87
C LEU A 66 5.78 19.10 6.01
N GLY A 67 6.34 18.12 5.30
CA GLY A 67 7.49 18.29 4.42
C GLY A 67 7.18 18.90 3.05
N THR A 68 6.01 18.61 2.47
CA THR A 68 5.67 19.08 1.11
C THR A 68 4.83 20.34 1.06
N LYS A 69 4.07 20.63 2.14
CA LYS A 69 2.99 21.63 2.21
C LYS A 69 1.91 21.48 1.13
N ASP A 70 1.88 20.34 0.43
CA ASP A 70 0.92 20.06 -0.62
C ASP A 70 -0.45 19.72 -0.01
N PRO A 71 -1.53 20.44 -0.34
CA PRO A 71 -2.84 20.18 0.22
C PRO A 71 -3.33 18.75 -0.01
N LYS A 72 -2.98 18.11 -1.14
CA LYS A 72 -3.39 16.72 -1.43
C LYS A 72 -2.65 15.70 -0.56
N ASN A 73 -1.60 16.10 0.16
CA ASN A 73 -0.93 15.28 1.17
C ASN A 73 -1.52 15.41 2.58
N MET A 74 -2.39 16.37 2.83
CA MET A 74 -3.18 16.38 4.07
C MET A 74 -4.03 15.10 4.10
N PRO A 75 -4.06 14.29 5.17
CA PRO A 75 -4.79 13.03 5.14
C PRO A 75 -6.28 13.21 4.83
N VAL A 76 -6.91 14.29 5.31
CA VAL A 76 -8.29 14.70 4.98
C VAL A 76 -8.53 14.92 3.49
N ALA A 77 -7.58 15.53 2.79
CA ALA A 77 -7.69 15.80 1.35
C ALA A 77 -7.30 14.57 0.53
N ARG A 78 -6.27 13.81 0.97
CA ARG A 78 -5.86 12.56 0.31
C ARG A 78 -7.01 11.56 0.27
N GLN A 79 -7.68 11.31 1.39
CA GLN A 79 -8.86 10.44 1.39
C GLN A 79 -10.02 10.99 0.55
N ASP A 80 -10.08 12.31 0.30
CA ASP A 80 -11.10 12.90 -0.56
C ASP A 80 -10.90 12.52 -2.04
N LEU A 81 -9.67 12.20 -2.47
CA LEU A 81 -9.41 11.70 -3.82
C LEU A 81 -10.22 10.41 -4.10
N PHE A 82 -10.27 9.47 -3.14
CA PHE A 82 -11.10 8.26 -3.23
C PHE A 82 -12.58 8.60 -3.05
N ARG A 83 -12.88 9.45 -2.06
CA ARG A 83 -14.27 9.77 -1.68
C ARG A 83 -15.07 10.42 -2.81
N LYS A 84 -14.46 11.25 -3.66
CA LYS A 84 -15.17 11.90 -4.76
C LYS A 84 -15.69 10.87 -5.78
N VAL A 85 -14.90 9.83 -6.09
CA VAL A 85 -15.31 8.71 -6.94
C VAL A 85 -16.31 7.82 -6.20
N TYR A 86 -16.06 7.51 -4.92
CA TYR A 86 -17.02 6.77 -4.09
C TYR A 86 -18.42 7.42 -4.12
N ARG A 87 -18.50 8.74 -3.90
CA ARG A 87 -19.75 9.49 -3.93
C ARG A 87 -20.45 9.33 -5.27
N ARG A 88 -19.71 9.45 -6.37
CA ARG A 88 -20.24 9.40 -7.73
C ARG A 88 -20.98 8.10 -8.01
N TYR A 89 -20.38 6.97 -7.64
CA TYR A 89 -20.87 5.64 -8.07
C TYR A 89 -21.63 4.88 -6.98
N PHE A 90 -21.43 5.18 -5.69
CA PHE A 90 -21.94 4.38 -4.58
C PHE A 90 -22.90 5.12 -3.64
N THR A 91 -23.22 6.39 -3.91
CA THR A 91 -24.19 7.15 -3.12
C THR A 91 -25.33 7.68 -3.98
N PHE A 92 -26.53 7.74 -3.41
CA PHE A 92 -27.70 8.30 -4.10
C PHE A 92 -27.45 9.75 -4.53
N ALA A 93 -26.97 10.59 -3.61
CA ALA A 93 -26.73 12.00 -3.89
C ALA A 93 -25.66 12.22 -4.96
N GLY A 94 -24.56 11.45 -4.99
CA GLY A 94 -23.54 11.60 -6.03
C GLY A 94 -23.96 11.05 -7.40
N LYS A 95 -24.88 10.08 -7.44
CA LYS A 95 -25.44 9.57 -8.70
C LYS A 95 -26.34 10.61 -9.38
N TYR A 96 -27.24 11.24 -8.63
CA TYR A 96 -28.26 12.15 -9.17
C TYR A 96 -27.90 13.64 -9.08
N PHE A 97 -27.09 14.03 -8.11
CA PHE A 97 -26.71 15.43 -7.84
C PHE A 97 -25.20 15.60 -7.62
N PRO A 98 -24.34 15.17 -8.58
CA PRO A 98 -22.89 15.06 -8.36
C PRO A 98 -22.22 16.38 -7.93
N LYS A 99 -22.66 17.52 -8.49
CA LYS A 99 -22.12 18.85 -8.17
C LYS A 99 -22.35 19.25 -6.71
N LEU A 100 -23.47 18.83 -6.11
CA LEU A 100 -23.82 19.19 -4.72
C LEU A 100 -22.85 18.55 -3.71
N VAL A 101 -22.40 17.33 -3.99
CA VAL A 101 -21.54 16.56 -3.08
C VAL A 101 -20.09 16.49 -3.55
N GLY A 102 -19.74 17.23 -4.60
CA GLY A 102 -18.40 17.23 -5.21
C GLY A 102 -17.99 15.85 -5.76
N ALA A 103 -18.95 15.05 -6.21
CA ALA A 103 -18.68 13.77 -6.83
C ALA A 103 -18.07 13.96 -8.22
N VAL A 104 -17.14 13.08 -8.59
CA VAL A 104 -16.45 13.12 -9.89
C VAL A 104 -16.48 11.75 -10.53
N ASP A 105 -16.63 11.72 -11.86
CA ASP A 105 -16.41 10.50 -12.63
C ASP A 105 -14.93 10.08 -12.53
N ILE A 106 -14.69 8.77 -12.58
CA ILE A 106 -13.32 8.27 -12.67
C ILE A 106 -12.77 8.61 -14.06
N SER A 107 -11.57 9.17 -14.11
CA SER A 107 -10.89 9.57 -15.35
C SER A 107 -9.41 9.27 -15.25
N LYS A 108 -8.69 9.41 -16.37
CA LYS A 108 -7.24 9.20 -16.40
C LYS A 108 -6.52 10.14 -15.43
N GLU A 109 -6.94 11.39 -15.36
CA GLU A 109 -6.39 12.39 -14.44
C GLU A 109 -6.64 12.01 -12.98
N VAL A 110 -7.81 11.42 -12.67
CA VAL A 110 -8.13 10.95 -11.32
C VAL A 110 -7.21 9.82 -10.90
N ILE A 111 -7.00 8.81 -11.75
CA ILE A 111 -6.13 7.67 -11.41
C ILE A 111 -4.65 8.07 -11.40
N ASP A 112 -4.23 9.06 -12.17
CA ASP A 112 -2.86 9.61 -12.14
C ASP A 112 -2.60 10.38 -10.83
N ASP A 113 -3.58 11.17 -10.38
CA ASP A 113 -3.59 11.79 -9.05
C ASP A 113 -3.53 10.72 -7.94
N TRP A 114 -4.37 9.69 -8.04
CA TRP A 114 -4.38 8.59 -7.07
C TRP A 114 -3.03 7.91 -7.00
N TYR A 115 -2.46 7.55 -8.16
CA TYR A 115 -1.18 6.88 -8.22
C TYR A 115 -0.07 7.72 -7.59
N SER A 116 -0.06 9.02 -7.85
CA SER A 116 0.90 9.96 -7.23
C SER A 116 0.70 10.05 -5.71
N TYR A 117 -0.49 10.43 -5.24
CA TYR A 117 -0.70 10.80 -3.83
C TYR A 117 -0.87 9.62 -2.89
N TYR A 118 -1.41 8.48 -3.36
CA TYR A 118 -1.48 7.29 -2.53
C TYR A 118 -0.12 6.63 -2.36
N HIS A 119 0.79 6.71 -3.34
CA HIS A 119 2.16 6.20 -3.16
C HIS A 119 3.08 7.16 -2.41
N GLN A 120 2.66 8.40 -2.14
CA GLN A 120 3.34 9.27 -1.17
C GLN A 120 2.99 8.96 0.28
N CYS A 121 1.96 8.16 0.56
CA CYS A 121 1.59 7.76 1.92
C CYS A 121 2.48 6.60 2.41
N SER A 122 3.16 6.75 3.55
CA SER A 122 3.89 5.63 4.17
C SER A 122 3.03 4.65 4.95
N GLU A 123 1.71 4.87 5.01
CA GLU A 123 0.79 4.06 5.80
C GLU A 123 1.15 3.98 7.30
N CYS A 124 1.89 4.98 7.83
CA CYS A 124 2.28 5.06 9.25
C CYS A 124 1.11 5.19 10.25
N ARG A 125 -0.14 5.28 9.77
CA ARG A 125 -1.38 5.37 10.57
C ARG A 125 -1.47 6.48 11.62
N ARG A 126 -0.53 7.43 11.66
CA ARG A 126 -0.62 8.59 12.58
C ARG A 126 -1.90 9.40 12.37
N CYS A 127 -2.42 9.47 11.15
CA CYS A 127 -3.71 10.09 10.87
C CYS A 127 -4.90 9.40 11.58
N SER A 128 -4.85 8.08 11.77
CA SER A 128 -5.88 7.29 12.45
C SER A 128 -5.93 7.62 13.94
N VAL A 129 -4.75 7.64 14.59
CA VAL A 129 -4.60 7.94 16.02
C VAL A 129 -5.22 9.29 16.42
N TYR A 130 -5.16 10.29 15.53
CA TYR A 130 -5.64 11.65 15.81
C TYR A 130 -7.00 11.95 15.18
N CYS A 131 -7.60 11.03 14.45
CA CYS A 131 -8.94 11.24 13.91
C CYS A 131 -9.99 11.04 15.01
N PRO A 132 -10.81 12.05 15.35
CA PRO A 132 -11.85 11.88 16.37
C PRO A 132 -12.97 10.91 15.95
N TYR A 133 -13.03 10.55 14.66
CA TYR A 133 -13.96 9.56 14.11
C TYR A 133 -13.29 8.19 13.88
N GLY A 134 -12.02 8.02 14.26
CA GLY A 134 -11.27 6.77 14.08
C GLY A 134 -10.98 6.39 12.62
N ILE A 135 -10.95 7.37 11.71
CA ILE A 135 -10.74 7.10 10.28
C ILE A 135 -9.27 6.79 9.99
N ASP A 136 -9.00 5.56 9.54
CA ASP A 136 -7.68 5.17 9.07
C ASP A 136 -7.48 5.51 7.58
N THR A 137 -6.72 6.57 7.30
CA THR A 137 -6.37 6.92 5.91
C THR A 137 -5.39 5.92 5.27
N ALA A 138 -4.67 5.12 6.07
CA ALA A 138 -3.83 4.04 5.53
C ALA A 138 -4.70 2.96 4.88
N GLU A 139 -5.83 2.56 5.47
CA GLU A 139 -6.77 1.61 4.85
C GLU A 139 -7.34 2.13 3.53
N ILE A 140 -7.69 3.42 3.48
CA ILE A 140 -8.16 4.06 2.23
C ILE A 140 -7.05 4.06 1.17
N THR A 141 -5.81 4.28 1.59
CA THR A 141 -4.63 4.23 0.71
C THR A 141 -4.42 2.82 0.16
N MET A 142 -4.47 1.79 0.99
CA MET A 142 -4.35 0.38 0.57
C MET A 142 -5.45 0.02 -0.44
N ALA A 143 -6.71 0.40 -0.16
CA ALA A 143 -7.82 0.17 -1.07
C ALA A 143 -7.62 0.86 -2.43
N ALA A 144 -7.16 2.12 -2.44
CA ALA A 144 -6.88 2.84 -3.68
C ALA A 144 -5.73 2.21 -4.47
N ARG A 145 -4.66 1.77 -3.80
CA ARG A 145 -3.54 1.04 -4.43
C ARG A 145 -3.99 -0.30 -5.02
N GLU A 146 -4.89 -1.01 -4.35
CA GLU A 146 -5.45 -2.27 -4.86
C GLU A 146 -6.33 -2.05 -6.10
N VAL A 147 -7.15 -0.99 -6.12
CA VAL A 147 -7.92 -0.59 -7.32
C VAL A 147 -6.98 -0.28 -8.49
N LEU A 148 -5.92 0.48 -8.25
CA LEU A 148 -4.91 0.82 -9.27
C LEU A 148 -4.19 -0.43 -9.80
N ALA A 149 -3.76 -1.34 -8.91
CA ALA A 149 -3.11 -2.58 -9.31
C ALA A 149 -4.02 -3.46 -10.17
N CYS A 150 -5.32 -3.55 -9.82
CA CYS A 150 -6.33 -4.31 -10.55
C CYS A 150 -6.48 -3.86 -12.02
N ILE A 151 -6.26 -2.58 -12.31
CA ILE A 151 -6.33 -2.01 -13.66
C ILE A 151 -4.97 -1.88 -14.34
N GLY A 152 -3.93 -2.56 -13.87
CA GLY A 152 -2.63 -2.54 -14.51
C GLY A 152 -1.67 -1.43 -14.05
N ILE A 153 -2.05 -0.65 -13.03
CA ILE A 153 -1.24 0.47 -12.50
C ILE A 153 -0.71 0.11 -11.11
N GLY A 154 0.06 -0.99 -11.03
CA GLY A 154 0.78 -1.36 -9.82
C GLY A 154 2.13 -0.63 -9.70
N GLN A 155 2.63 -0.52 -8.48
CA GLN A 155 3.93 0.12 -8.22
C GLN A 155 5.07 -0.90 -8.39
N LYS A 156 6.13 -0.50 -9.11
CA LYS A 156 7.23 -1.40 -9.52
C LYS A 156 7.85 -2.16 -8.35
N TYR A 157 8.27 -1.45 -7.31
CA TYR A 157 9.04 -2.03 -6.20
C TYR A 157 8.24 -3.04 -5.39
N SER A 158 7.02 -2.68 -4.98
CA SER A 158 6.10 -3.55 -4.24
C SER A 158 5.75 -4.78 -5.05
N ASN A 159 5.38 -4.63 -6.33
CA ASN A 159 5.01 -5.79 -7.15
C ASN A 159 6.20 -6.71 -7.43
N GLU A 160 7.40 -6.16 -7.61
CA GLU A 160 8.63 -6.97 -7.75
C GLU A 160 8.92 -7.78 -6.48
N ILE A 161 8.76 -7.16 -5.30
CA ILE A 161 8.91 -7.81 -4.01
C ILE A 161 7.89 -8.94 -3.81
N ILE A 162 6.61 -8.70 -4.13
CA ILE A 162 5.57 -9.72 -4.00
C ILE A 162 5.91 -10.93 -4.88
N GLY A 163 6.37 -10.70 -6.11
CA GLY A 163 6.80 -11.77 -7.01
C GLY A 163 7.98 -12.57 -6.45
N LYS A 164 8.96 -11.91 -5.82
CA LYS A 164 10.10 -12.59 -5.15
C LYS A 164 9.63 -13.40 -3.94
N ALA A 165 8.77 -12.82 -3.09
CA ALA A 165 8.24 -13.50 -1.92
C ALA A 165 7.46 -14.77 -2.30
N GLN A 166 6.66 -14.74 -3.37
CA GLN A 166 5.91 -15.91 -3.84
C GLN A 166 6.81 -16.99 -4.47
N LYS A 167 7.88 -16.61 -5.16
CA LYS A 167 8.76 -17.56 -5.88
C LYS A 167 9.89 -18.12 -5.00
N ILE A 168 10.50 -17.28 -4.18
CA ILE A 168 11.72 -17.58 -3.42
C ILE A 168 11.42 -17.71 -1.93
N GLY A 169 10.35 -17.09 -1.42
CA GLY A 169 9.97 -17.13 -0.01
C GLY A 169 10.41 -15.91 0.81
N ASN A 170 11.13 -14.95 0.22
CA ASN A 170 11.49 -13.68 0.89
C ASN A 170 11.46 -12.49 -0.08
N ASN A 171 11.33 -11.28 0.49
CA ASN A 171 11.20 -10.01 -0.25
C ASN A 171 12.48 -9.58 -0.97
N LEU A 172 13.65 -10.01 -0.51
CA LEU A 172 14.93 -9.66 -1.12
C LEU A 172 15.27 -10.56 -2.32
N GLY A 173 14.62 -11.72 -2.41
CA GLY A 173 14.93 -12.74 -3.40
C GLY A 173 16.22 -13.50 -3.09
N LEU A 174 16.56 -13.61 -1.80
CA LEU A 174 17.74 -14.34 -1.32
C LEU A 174 17.53 -15.86 -1.47
N PRO A 175 18.33 -16.55 -2.28
CA PRO A 175 18.24 -18.01 -2.40
C PRO A 175 18.67 -18.71 -1.10
N GLU A 176 18.13 -19.90 -0.83
CA GLU A 176 18.46 -20.69 0.37
C GLU A 176 19.98 -20.87 0.59
N PRO A 177 20.80 -21.21 -0.43
CA PRO A 177 22.25 -21.35 -0.22
C PRO A 177 22.92 -20.05 0.27
N ALA A 178 22.47 -18.90 -0.23
CA ALA A 178 23.00 -17.61 0.18
C ALA A 178 22.55 -17.24 1.60
N LEU A 179 21.32 -17.59 2.00
CA LEU A 179 20.86 -17.44 3.37
C LEU A 179 21.67 -18.31 4.33
N ARG A 180 21.93 -19.57 3.98
CA ARG A 180 22.74 -20.47 4.81
C ARG A 180 24.15 -19.94 5.04
N ASP A 181 24.82 -19.51 3.97
CA ASP A 181 26.17 -18.91 4.02
C ASP A 181 26.20 -17.63 4.88
N THR A 182 25.16 -16.80 4.77
CA THR A 182 24.99 -15.60 5.59
C THR A 182 24.83 -15.94 7.07
N LEU A 183 24.01 -16.94 7.41
CA LEU A 183 23.81 -17.37 8.79
C LEU A 183 25.10 -17.98 9.37
N GLU A 184 25.83 -18.78 8.60
CA GLU A 184 27.13 -19.34 9.02
C GLU A 184 28.14 -18.23 9.33
N SER A 185 28.23 -17.20 8.48
CA SER A 185 29.09 -16.04 8.73
C SER A 185 28.68 -15.28 10.00
N LEU A 186 27.37 -15.13 10.23
CA LEU A 186 26.83 -14.45 11.41
C LEU A 186 27.09 -15.23 12.71
N GLU A 187 27.11 -16.58 12.65
CA GLU A 187 27.51 -17.41 13.79
C GLU A 187 28.97 -17.14 14.19
N GLU A 188 29.88 -17.00 13.21
CA GLU A 188 31.29 -16.69 13.43
C GLU A 188 31.47 -15.29 14.05
N GLU A 189 30.80 -14.27 13.48
CA GLU A 189 30.87 -12.89 14.00
C GLU A 189 30.35 -12.79 15.45
N VAL A 190 29.26 -13.48 15.78
CA VAL A 190 28.73 -13.49 17.15
C VAL A 190 29.69 -14.19 18.11
N GLU A 191 30.30 -15.30 17.71
CA GLU A 191 31.30 -15.97 18.55
C GLU A 191 32.52 -15.08 18.81
N ASP A 192 33.01 -14.35 17.80
CA ASP A 192 34.11 -13.40 17.93
C ASP A 192 33.77 -12.22 18.85
N ASP A 193 32.55 -11.69 18.76
CA ASP A 193 32.12 -10.50 19.52
C ASP A 193 31.87 -10.79 21.00
N ILE A 194 31.22 -11.91 21.32
CA ILE A 194 30.81 -12.23 22.70
C ILE A 194 31.54 -13.43 23.32
N GLY A 195 32.39 -14.11 22.56
CA GLY A 195 33.15 -15.28 23.01
C GLY A 195 32.28 -16.52 23.27
N VAL A 196 31.07 -16.57 22.70
CA VAL A 196 30.11 -17.65 22.87
C VAL A 196 29.62 -18.12 21.51
N ALA A 197 29.83 -19.40 21.21
CA ALA A 197 29.29 -20.03 20.01
C ALA A 197 27.75 -20.07 20.08
N VAL A 198 27.09 -19.25 19.25
CA VAL A 198 25.64 -19.23 19.07
C VAL A 198 25.32 -19.81 17.70
N LYS A 199 24.35 -20.72 17.63
CA LYS A 199 23.91 -21.34 16.36
C LYS A 199 22.63 -20.69 15.84
N PHE A 200 22.58 -20.48 14.52
CA PHE A 200 21.45 -19.98 13.74
C PHE A 200 20.97 -21.07 12.76
N PRO A 201 20.35 -22.15 13.28
CA PRO A 201 19.96 -23.27 12.46
C PRO A 201 18.85 -22.92 11.47
N LEU A 202 19.02 -23.37 10.21
CA LEU A 202 18.01 -23.25 9.16
C LEU A 202 17.29 -24.58 8.94
N ASP A 203 15.95 -24.55 8.96
CA ASP A 203 15.06 -25.70 8.71
C ASP A 203 15.35 -26.95 9.57
N GLN A 204 15.78 -26.75 10.82
CA GLN A 204 16.05 -27.84 11.75
C GLN A 204 14.76 -28.55 12.18
N LYS A 205 14.62 -29.81 11.78
CA LYS A 205 13.50 -30.67 12.20
C LYS A 205 13.52 -30.89 13.72
N GLY A 206 12.35 -30.71 14.33
CA GLY A 206 12.16 -30.91 15.76
C GLY A 206 12.58 -29.73 16.65
N ALA A 207 12.84 -28.55 16.07
CA ALA A 207 13.06 -27.33 16.85
C ALA A 207 11.78 -26.90 17.57
N ASP A 208 11.92 -26.43 18.81
CA ASP A 208 10.79 -25.96 19.64
C ASP A 208 10.29 -24.57 19.25
N ILE A 209 11.16 -23.75 18.62
CA ILE A 209 10.89 -22.35 18.30
C ILE A 209 11.26 -22.07 16.85
N LEU A 210 10.33 -21.45 16.11
CA LEU A 210 10.60 -20.82 14.82
C LEU A 210 10.73 -19.31 15.02
N LEU A 211 11.92 -18.77 14.73
CA LEU A 211 12.16 -17.34 14.68
C LEU A 211 12.05 -16.84 13.24
N VAL A 212 11.17 -15.88 12.99
CA VAL A 212 11.06 -15.19 11.71
C VAL A 212 11.51 -13.75 11.90
N THR A 213 12.72 -13.43 11.45
CA THR A 213 13.27 -12.08 11.51
C THR A 213 12.87 -11.27 10.28
N PRO A 214 12.85 -9.92 10.37
CA PRO A 214 12.90 -9.06 9.21
C PRO A 214 14.05 -9.47 8.28
N SER A 215 13.80 -9.53 6.98
CA SER A 215 14.81 -9.95 5.99
C SER A 215 16.09 -9.09 5.99
N ALA A 216 16.00 -7.85 6.49
CA ALA A 216 17.12 -6.93 6.59
C ALA A 216 18.11 -7.35 7.69
N ASP A 217 17.64 -8.09 8.69
CA ASP A 217 18.47 -8.57 9.81
C ASP A 217 19.48 -9.62 9.35
N PHE A 218 19.27 -10.23 8.16
CA PHE A 218 20.28 -11.09 7.53
C PHE A 218 21.45 -10.28 6.93
N PHE A 219 21.37 -8.96 6.83
CA PHE A 219 22.38 -8.12 6.16
C PHE A 219 22.97 -7.03 7.07
N ALA A 220 22.60 -7.02 8.35
CA ALA A 220 22.88 -5.94 9.29
C ALA A 220 23.99 -6.31 10.26
#